data_AF-A0A840V0P4-F1
#
_entry.id   AF-A0A840V0P4-F1
#
_cell.length_a   1.000
_cell.length_b   1.000
_cell.length_c   1.000
_cell.angle_alpha   90.00
_cell.angle_beta   90.00
_cell.angle_gamma   90.00
#
_symmetry.space_group_name_H-M   'P 1'
#
loop_
_entity.id
_entity.type
_entity.pdbx_description
1 polymer ?
#
loop_
_entity_poly.entity_id
_entity_poly.type
_entity_poly.pdbx_seq_one_letter_code
_entity_poly.pdbx_strand_id
1 'polypeptide(L)'
;MNVRGSATHSDTMQINRSHPLWKIAAALLFFLLIRQILSYIALSSYFSATVDADFDHPDVIDIYYASSAATFREEHRQSSEAFTPGLREKKQIDLTDGVARKIRIDLGGQGGQVKLYSLRLKSHFGGARTFDARQIFDGFTPANGIESYTLEGDHVLVHTTGVDPHIVLKGKLREENAMVGTFLPAVYALAFLLLLSHANLAAFPAIADLQGKSSSIGLHLGSLDGVRGVAALMVLAEHTGLLRGIGSLGVWLFFCLSGFLLAAPFITEPSRAVSPRFMATYLVRRMKRILPMYYAVLAASLMFSGKTDQFIRHILFLQGDGHLWTLPQEMFFYLVLPLVVAAIYLLCRGNRLLAVFFLLLLLVVANRYMSTRFISLYGYGKKLEPMIGIFLSGMMFAYLYHWLGSNRLFLKLDRTHVRRFCSLAGLILLALLLVLSARLVPAWAHVNALKNPGTFGFAAGLFILLLVLANNTLLSRIMSFLPLRAVGLVGFSYYLLHPTLLNFIRTEFQDYFGVRLSGLPMFVLAGLATYGLAAFTYTYIERPFLRSTAATPPQQQQASSGSA
;
A
#
# COMPACT_ATOMS: atom_id res chain seq x y z
N MET A 1 22.88 -64.67 20.96
CA MET A 1 24.04 -63.90 21.45
C MET A 1 24.04 -62.55 20.74
N ASN A 2 24.03 -61.49 21.56
CA ASN A 2 23.96 -60.07 21.18
C ASN A 2 25.05 -59.65 20.19
N VAL A 3 24.73 -58.76 19.24
CA VAL A 3 25.31 -57.40 19.06
C VAL A 3 24.43 -56.65 18.03
N ARG A 4 23.83 -55.51 18.40
CA ARG A 4 24.05 -54.18 17.76
C ARG A 4 23.14 -53.13 18.38
N GLY A 5 23.80 -52.09 18.89
CA GLY A 5 23.23 -50.99 19.64
C GLY A 5 22.55 -49.92 18.79
N SER A 6 21.86 -49.08 19.55
CA SER A 6 21.05 -47.93 19.19
C SER A 6 21.76 -46.87 18.33
N ALA A 7 21.07 -46.42 17.29
CA ALA A 7 21.25 -45.09 16.72
C ALA A 7 19.91 -44.35 16.81
N THR A 8 19.79 -43.47 17.80
CA THR A 8 18.69 -42.52 17.93
C THR A 8 18.86 -41.39 16.93
N HIS A 9 17.83 -41.16 16.13
CA HIS A 9 17.63 -39.97 15.30
C HIS A 9 17.67 -38.69 16.15
N SER A 10 18.63 -37.83 15.89
CA SER A 10 18.58 -36.41 16.26
C SER A 10 19.31 -35.53 15.24
N ASP A 11 18.87 -35.60 13.98
CA ASP A 11 19.25 -34.62 12.96
C ASP A 11 18.11 -33.61 12.76
N THR A 12 17.74 -32.92 13.85
CA THR A 12 17.14 -31.58 13.73
C THR A 12 18.25 -30.62 13.36
N MET A 13 18.41 -30.46 12.05
CA MET A 13 19.16 -29.43 11.35
C MET A 13 19.18 -28.11 12.14
N GLN A 14 20.30 -27.83 12.82
CA GLN A 14 20.61 -26.53 13.42
C GLN A 14 20.81 -25.50 12.31
N ILE A 15 19.73 -25.02 11.70
CA ILE A 15 19.75 -23.80 10.87
C ILE A 15 19.52 -22.61 11.82
N ASN A 16 20.45 -22.33 12.73
CA ASN A 16 20.40 -21.09 13.51
C ASN A 16 21.79 -20.51 13.80
N ARG A 17 22.62 -20.43 12.76
CA ARG A 17 23.76 -19.51 12.72
C ARG A 17 23.67 -18.70 11.43
N SER A 18 22.69 -17.81 11.34
CA SER A 18 22.73 -16.78 10.29
C SER A 18 23.96 -15.91 10.54
N HIS A 19 24.85 -15.79 9.53
CA HIS A 19 26.03 -14.93 9.61
C HIS A 19 25.62 -13.52 10.06
N PRO A 20 26.30 -12.89 11.03
CA PRO A 20 25.91 -11.57 11.58
C PRO A 20 25.95 -10.44 10.55
N LEU A 21 26.57 -10.67 9.38
CA LEU A 21 26.76 -9.68 8.32
C LEU A 21 25.46 -9.06 7.79
N TRP A 22 24.39 -9.84 7.63
CA TRP A 22 23.11 -9.28 7.13
C TRP A 22 22.45 -8.36 8.17
N LYS A 23 22.62 -8.63 9.47
CA LYS A 23 22.11 -7.78 10.56
C LYS A 23 22.84 -6.44 10.59
N ILE A 24 24.15 -6.49 10.41
CA ILE A 24 25.01 -5.29 10.29
C ILE A 24 24.61 -4.48 9.06
N ALA A 25 24.44 -5.13 7.90
CA ALA A 25 23.99 -4.47 6.68
C ALA A 25 22.61 -3.82 6.84
N ALA A 26 21.66 -4.51 7.49
CA ALA A 26 20.34 -3.97 7.80
C ALA A 26 20.41 -2.75 8.74
N ALA A 27 21.27 -2.80 9.76
CA ALA A 27 21.50 -1.68 10.67
C ALA A 27 22.15 -0.47 9.97
N LEU A 28 23.09 -0.71 9.04
CA LEU A 28 23.68 0.34 8.21
C LEU A 28 22.65 1.01 7.30
N LEU A 29 21.77 0.22 6.67
CA LEU A 29 20.67 0.77 5.87
C LEU A 29 19.70 1.58 6.74
N PHE A 30 19.40 1.12 7.95
CA PHE A 30 18.56 1.85 8.91
C PHE A 30 19.23 3.16 9.37
N PHE A 31 20.54 3.15 9.61
CA PHE A 31 21.32 4.35 9.88
C PHE A 31 21.16 5.38 8.75
N LEU A 32 21.37 4.96 7.50
CA LEU A 32 21.23 5.84 6.34
C LEU A 32 19.81 6.40 6.21
N LEU A 33 18.79 5.57 6.46
CA LEU A 33 17.39 5.98 6.45
C LEU A 33 17.08 7.04 7.52
N ILE A 34 17.46 6.80 8.78
CA ILE A 34 17.20 7.74 9.88
C ILE A 34 17.99 9.03 9.70
N ARG A 35 19.26 8.93 9.28
CA ARG A 35 20.07 10.09 8.92
C ARG A 35 19.40 10.93 7.84
N GLN A 36 18.78 10.28 6.87
CA GLN A 36 18.06 10.96 5.80
C GLN A 36 16.81 11.67 6.30
N ILE A 37 16.00 11.01 7.12
CA ILE A 37 14.79 11.59 7.71
C ILE A 37 15.14 12.82 8.55
N LEU A 38 16.17 12.73 9.39
CA LEU A 38 16.59 13.86 10.22
C LEU A 38 17.22 15.00 9.39
N SER A 39 17.92 14.67 8.31
CA SER A 39 18.39 15.65 7.32
C SER A 39 17.23 16.41 6.67
N TYR A 40 16.09 15.74 6.42
CA TYR A 40 14.87 16.36 5.90
C TYR A 40 14.18 17.25 6.92
N ILE A 41 13.74 16.65 8.04
CA ILE A 41 12.75 17.25 8.93
C ILE A 41 13.41 18.21 9.91
N ALA A 42 14.61 17.89 10.40
CA ALA A 42 15.26 18.66 11.44
C ALA A 42 16.29 19.64 10.85
N LEU A 43 17.26 19.12 10.08
CA LEU A 43 18.39 19.93 9.61
C LEU A 43 18.06 20.86 8.43
N SER A 44 16.84 20.79 7.91
CA SER A 44 16.35 21.71 6.87
C SER A 44 15.13 22.51 7.34
N SER A 45 14.81 22.49 8.64
CA SER A 45 13.74 23.30 9.22
C SER A 45 14.29 24.61 9.76
N TYR A 46 13.64 25.71 9.38
CA TYR A 46 14.00 27.06 9.76
C TYR A 46 12.76 27.78 10.28
N PHE A 47 12.89 28.48 11.40
CA PHE A 47 11.79 29.19 12.05
C PHE A 47 11.82 30.69 11.77
N SER A 48 12.96 31.23 11.35
CA SER A 48 13.08 32.66 11.09
C SER A 48 14.12 32.98 10.03
N ALA A 49 13.81 33.96 9.19
CA ALA A 49 14.75 34.64 8.33
C ALA A 49 14.89 36.11 8.78
N THR A 50 16.07 36.69 8.61
CA THR A 50 16.31 38.12 8.80
C THR A 50 17.05 38.63 7.57
N VAL A 51 16.49 39.64 6.91
CA VAL A 51 17.08 40.26 5.72
C VAL A 51 17.52 41.67 6.07
N ASP A 52 18.77 41.99 5.75
CA ASP A 52 19.39 43.31 5.88
C ASP A 52 19.44 43.95 4.49
N ALA A 53 18.60 44.95 4.25
CA ALA A 53 18.41 45.54 2.93
C ALA A 53 18.10 47.05 2.98
N ASP A 54 18.33 47.73 1.87
CA ASP A 54 17.99 49.13 1.59
C ASP A 54 17.26 49.19 0.24
N PHE A 55 16.08 49.81 0.21
CA PHE A 55 15.25 49.96 -0.98
C PHE A 55 15.17 51.45 -1.33
N ASP A 56 15.18 51.80 -2.61
CA ASP A 56 14.93 53.18 -3.05
C ASP A 56 13.43 53.55 -3.10
N HIS A 57 12.55 52.58 -2.84
CA HIS A 57 11.08 52.71 -2.88
C HIS A 57 10.43 51.85 -1.77
N PRO A 58 9.15 52.11 -1.40
CA PRO A 58 8.51 51.33 -0.35
C PRO A 58 8.05 49.97 -0.90
N ASP A 59 8.64 48.89 -0.39
CA ASP A 59 8.27 47.53 -0.77
C ASP A 59 8.52 46.50 0.35
N VAL A 60 8.12 45.26 0.12
CA VAL A 60 8.32 44.12 1.01
C VAL A 60 9.19 43.07 0.34
N ILE A 61 9.91 42.31 1.17
CA ILE A 61 10.53 41.04 0.75
C ILE A 61 9.58 39.90 1.05
N ASP A 62 9.34 39.06 0.05
CA ASP A 62 8.62 37.80 0.17
C ASP A 62 9.62 36.64 0.12
N ILE A 63 9.56 35.75 1.11
CA ILE A 63 10.32 34.51 1.11
C ILE A 63 9.40 33.36 0.75
N TYR A 64 9.72 32.69 -0.34
CA TYR A 64 9.11 31.43 -0.73
C TYR A 64 10.06 30.28 -0.43
N TYR A 65 9.56 29.23 0.21
CA TYR A 65 10.36 28.06 0.51
C TYR A 65 9.65 26.76 0.19
N ALA A 66 10.46 25.78 -0.23
CA ALA A 66 10.01 24.47 -0.64
C ALA A 66 10.75 23.37 0.13
N SER A 67 10.00 22.32 0.43
CA SER A 67 10.54 21.12 1.06
C SER A 67 11.34 20.25 0.08
N SER A 68 11.01 20.31 -1.22
CA SER A 68 11.72 19.64 -2.30
C SER A 68 12.84 20.50 -2.89
N ALA A 69 14.01 19.88 -3.12
CA ALA A 69 15.14 20.53 -3.78
C ALA A 69 15.12 20.38 -5.32
N ALA A 70 14.38 19.42 -5.85
CA ALA A 70 14.45 19.01 -7.27
C ALA A 70 13.62 19.92 -8.19
N THR A 71 12.46 20.39 -7.74
CA THR A 71 11.63 21.38 -8.44
C THR A 71 11.16 22.38 -7.41
N PHE A 72 11.52 23.66 -7.56
CA PHE A 72 10.99 24.69 -6.68
C PHE A 72 9.48 24.81 -6.93
N ARG A 73 8.69 24.53 -5.89
CA ARG A 73 7.26 24.79 -5.86
C ARG A 73 7.02 25.81 -4.76
N GLU A 74 6.23 26.84 -5.06
CA GLU A 74 5.84 27.85 -4.09
C GLU A 74 4.84 27.25 -3.10
N GLU A 75 5.35 26.47 -2.14
CA GLU A 75 4.52 25.76 -1.16
C GLU A 75 4.11 26.69 -0.01
N HIS A 76 5.01 27.59 0.39
CA HIS A 76 4.80 28.52 1.50
C HIS A 76 5.38 29.89 1.14
N ARG A 77 4.66 30.95 1.48
CA ARG A 77 5.04 32.36 1.30
C ARG A 77 4.96 33.07 2.65
N GLN A 78 6.00 33.82 2.99
CA GLN A 78 6.02 34.68 4.18
C GLN A 78 6.63 36.04 3.82
N SER A 79 5.97 37.10 4.22
CA SER A 79 6.34 38.48 3.89
C SER A 79 7.00 39.18 5.06
N SER A 80 7.89 40.12 4.77
CA SER A 80 8.38 41.10 5.75
C SER A 80 7.42 42.27 5.92
N GLU A 81 7.64 43.05 6.97
CA GLU A 81 7.16 44.44 7.00
C GLU A 81 7.82 45.27 5.89
N ALA A 82 7.16 46.34 5.47
CA ALA A 82 7.67 47.22 4.43
C ALA A 82 8.99 47.90 4.83
N PHE A 83 9.89 48.03 3.87
CA PHE A 83 11.12 48.79 3.98
C PHE A 83 10.86 50.27 3.72
N THR A 84 11.59 51.11 4.46
CA THR A 84 11.53 52.56 4.31
C THR A 84 12.52 53.01 3.24
N PRO A 85 12.10 53.81 2.24
CA PRO A 85 12.97 54.25 1.16
C PRO A 85 14.26 54.94 1.65
N GLY A 86 15.42 54.49 1.17
CA GLY A 86 16.74 55.05 1.45
C GLY A 86 17.29 54.76 2.85
N LEU A 87 16.64 53.89 3.62
CA LEU A 87 17.11 53.44 4.93
C LEU A 87 17.50 51.97 4.89
N ARG A 88 18.73 51.67 5.32
CA ARG A 88 19.17 50.31 5.58
C ARG A 88 18.47 49.76 6.84
N GLU A 89 17.63 48.75 6.65
CA GLU A 89 16.87 48.13 7.72
C GLU A 89 17.09 46.62 7.79
N LYS A 90 16.90 46.06 8.99
CA LYS A 90 16.86 44.61 9.20
C LYS A 90 15.44 44.19 9.51
N LYS A 91 14.82 43.45 8.61
CA LYS A 91 13.47 42.93 8.80
C LYS A 91 13.52 41.43 9.09
N GLN A 92 12.80 41.00 10.12
CA GLN A 92 12.65 39.60 10.49
C GLN A 92 11.35 39.04 9.91
N ILE A 93 11.43 37.85 9.33
CA ILE A 93 10.31 37.10 8.74
C ILE A 93 10.19 35.78 9.52
N ASP A 94 8.98 35.45 9.96
CA ASP A 94 8.67 34.18 10.61
C ASP A 94 8.40 33.11 9.54
N LEU A 95 9.14 32.00 9.61
CA LEU A 95 9.02 30.89 8.66
C LEU A 95 8.16 29.73 9.21
N THR A 96 7.55 29.88 10.38
CA THR A 96 6.58 28.92 10.96
C THR A 96 7.11 27.48 11.06
N ASP A 97 8.39 27.33 11.41
CA ASP A 97 9.09 26.03 11.49
C ASP A 97 9.11 25.21 10.18
N GLY A 98 8.92 25.89 9.04
CA GLY A 98 8.85 25.26 7.73
C GLY A 98 10.13 24.51 7.33
N VAL A 99 9.97 23.38 6.64
CA VAL A 99 11.08 22.68 5.98
C VAL A 99 11.46 23.43 4.71
N ALA A 100 12.54 24.21 4.78
CA ALA A 100 13.05 25.04 3.69
C ALA A 100 14.36 24.45 3.15
N ARG A 101 14.27 23.48 2.23
CA ARG A 101 15.45 22.93 1.54
C ARG A 101 15.91 23.79 0.37
N LYS A 102 15.00 24.63 -0.13
CA LYS A 102 15.24 25.59 -1.19
C LYS A 102 14.47 26.86 -0.87
N ILE A 103 15.11 28.00 -1.06
CA ILE A 103 14.56 29.32 -0.78
C ILE A 103 14.64 30.17 -2.06
N ARG A 104 13.55 30.89 -2.31
CA ARG A 104 13.43 31.99 -3.26
C ARG A 104 13.12 33.25 -2.47
N ILE A 105 13.76 34.34 -2.82
CA ILE A 105 13.55 35.66 -2.22
C ILE A 105 13.05 36.58 -3.32
N ASP A 106 11.82 37.03 -3.17
CA ASP A 106 11.20 38.08 -3.97
C ASP A 106 11.62 39.44 -3.40
N LEU A 107 12.03 40.34 -4.29
CA LEU A 107 12.61 41.64 -3.96
C LEU A 107 11.61 42.78 -4.18
N GLY A 108 10.32 42.51 -4.00
CA GLY A 108 9.25 43.50 -4.13
C GLY A 108 8.41 43.35 -5.40
N GLY A 109 7.32 44.11 -5.47
CA GLY A 109 6.42 44.19 -6.62
C GLY A 109 6.64 45.44 -7.48
N GLN A 110 7.43 46.41 -7.01
CA GLN A 110 7.75 47.64 -7.72
C GLN A 110 9.15 47.57 -8.33
N GLY A 111 9.36 48.29 -9.43
CA GLY A 111 10.67 48.40 -10.05
C GLY A 111 11.50 49.48 -9.36
N GLY A 112 12.79 49.20 -9.14
CA GLY A 112 13.72 50.11 -8.47
C GLY A 112 15.03 49.43 -8.08
N GLN A 113 15.81 50.08 -7.22
CA GLN A 113 17.07 49.59 -6.70
C GLN A 113 16.91 48.97 -5.32
N VAL A 114 17.43 47.76 -5.17
CA VAL A 114 17.49 47.03 -3.90
C VAL A 114 18.93 46.68 -3.58
N LYS A 115 19.41 47.08 -2.40
CA LYS A 115 20.73 46.69 -1.88
C LYS A 115 20.55 45.61 -0.83
N LEU A 116 21.15 44.44 -1.05
CA LEU A 116 21.12 43.31 -0.12
C LEU A 116 22.46 43.17 0.60
N TYR A 117 22.47 43.37 1.92
CA TYR A 117 23.67 43.29 2.74
C TYR A 117 23.89 41.91 3.36
N SER A 118 22.82 41.30 3.89
CA SER A 118 22.91 39.95 4.47
C SER A 118 21.55 39.27 4.60
N LEU A 119 21.59 37.94 4.64
CA LEU A 119 20.46 37.07 4.94
C LEU A 119 20.87 36.13 6.08
N ARG A 120 20.12 36.13 7.19
CA ARG A 120 20.35 35.20 8.30
C ARG A 120 19.14 34.30 8.48
N LEU A 121 19.36 32.98 8.46
CA LEU A 121 18.36 31.96 8.73
C LEU A 121 18.63 31.29 10.07
N LYS A 122 17.59 31.08 10.88
CA LYS A 122 17.70 30.42 12.19
C LYS A 122 16.93 29.09 12.19
N SER A 123 17.55 28.06 12.77
CA SER A 123 16.99 26.72 12.93
C SER A 123 16.97 26.33 14.42
N HIS A 124 15.99 25.52 14.84
CA HIS A 124 15.97 24.93 16.19
C HIS A 124 16.98 23.80 16.37
N PHE A 125 17.21 23.03 15.30
CA PHE A 125 18.04 21.81 15.34
C PHE A 125 19.44 22.03 14.78
N GLY A 126 19.66 23.16 14.10
CA GLY A 126 20.96 23.61 13.62
C GLY A 126 21.44 24.89 14.31
N GLY A 127 22.38 25.57 13.66
CA GLY A 127 22.81 26.92 14.04
C GLY A 127 22.07 28.00 13.28
N ALA A 128 22.56 29.24 13.40
CA ALA A 128 22.16 30.32 12.50
C ALA A 128 23.08 30.34 11.29
N ARG A 129 22.51 30.24 10.08
CA ARG A 129 23.24 30.34 8.82
C ARG A 129 23.11 31.75 8.29
N THR A 130 24.23 32.45 8.20
CA THR A 130 24.29 33.82 7.67
C THR A 130 24.95 33.79 6.30
N PHE A 131 24.30 34.40 5.31
CA PHE A 131 24.84 34.73 4.00
C PHE A 131 25.19 36.21 4.03
N ASP A 132 26.47 36.54 3.85
CA ASP A 132 26.90 37.91 3.56
C ASP A 132 26.62 38.26 2.09
N ALA A 133 26.85 39.53 1.71
CA ALA A 133 26.64 39.98 0.34
C ALA A 133 27.38 39.14 -0.72
N ARG A 134 28.62 38.71 -0.43
CA ARG A 134 29.39 37.86 -1.35
C ARG A 134 28.74 36.49 -1.52
N GLN A 135 28.31 35.88 -0.41
CA GLN A 135 27.62 34.60 -0.40
C GLN A 135 26.23 34.66 -1.00
N ILE A 136 25.54 35.80 -0.91
CA ILE A 136 24.29 36.06 -1.63
C ILE A 136 24.59 36.09 -3.14
N PHE A 137 25.55 36.90 -3.56
CA PHE A 137 25.94 37.03 -4.97
C PHE A 137 26.34 35.70 -5.61
N ASP A 138 27.25 34.95 -4.97
CA ASP A 138 27.72 33.67 -5.48
C ASP A 138 26.68 32.57 -5.33
N GLY A 139 25.94 32.58 -4.22
CA GLY A 139 25.05 31.51 -3.79
C GLY A 139 23.64 31.59 -4.34
N PHE A 140 23.21 32.71 -4.91
CA PHE A 140 21.88 32.86 -5.50
C PHE A 140 21.94 33.11 -7.00
N THR A 141 20.90 32.69 -7.71
CA THR A 141 20.73 32.96 -9.14
C THR A 141 19.60 33.96 -9.32
N PRO A 142 19.83 35.12 -9.96
CA PRO A 142 18.76 36.04 -10.33
C PRO A 142 17.87 35.41 -11.42
N ALA A 143 16.58 35.69 -11.35
CA ALA A 143 15.58 35.16 -12.27
C ALA A 143 14.69 36.31 -12.79
N ASN A 144 13.43 36.01 -13.13
CA ASN A 144 12.48 36.98 -13.68
C ASN A 144 12.53 38.30 -12.91
N GLY A 145 12.34 39.41 -13.63
CA GLY A 145 12.18 40.73 -13.03
C GLY A 145 13.49 41.42 -12.62
N ILE A 146 14.67 40.81 -12.77
CA ILE A 146 15.97 41.43 -12.42
C ILE A 146 16.75 41.84 -13.67
N GLU A 147 17.06 43.14 -13.83
CA GLU A 147 17.85 43.69 -14.94
C GLU A 147 19.36 43.56 -14.68
N SER A 148 19.79 43.85 -13.46
CA SER A 148 21.19 43.72 -13.07
C SER A 148 21.32 43.18 -11.65
N TYR A 149 22.39 42.43 -11.43
CA TYR A 149 22.71 41.75 -10.19
C TYR A 149 24.22 41.83 -10.03
N THR A 150 24.72 42.76 -9.21
CA THR A 150 26.15 43.07 -9.08
C THR A 150 26.57 43.14 -7.61
N LEU A 151 27.79 42.72 -7.32
CA LEU A 151 28.38 42.85 -5.99
C LEU A 151 29.13 44.17 -5.88
N GLU A 152 28.71 45.04 -4.97
CA GLU A 152 29.30 46.37 -4.77
C GLU A 152 29.73 46.53 -3.30
N GLY A 153 31.01 46.23 -3.03
CA GLY A 153 31.56 46.35 -1.68
C GLY A 153 30.87 45.40 -0.68
N ASP A 154 30.03 45.97 0.19
CA ASP A 154 29.35 45.27 1.29
C ASP A 154 27.91 44.84 1.00
N HIS A 155 27.41 45.06 -0.23
CA HIS A 155 26.06 44.68 -0.64
C HIS A 155 26.00 44.14 -2.07
N VAL A 156 24.91 43.45 -2.36
CA VAL A 156 24.51 43.10 -3.73
C VAL A 156 23.51 44.15 -4.19
N LEU A 157 23.87 44.90 -5.23
CA LEU A 157 22.97 45.83 -5.90
C LEU A 157 22.12 45.05 -6.91
N VAL A 158 20.81 45.18 -6.78
CA VAL A 158 19.82 44.52 -7.64
C VAL A 158 18.93 45.57 -8.26
N HIS A 159 18.90 45.63 -9.58
CA HIS A 159 17.94 46.46 -10.31
C HIS A 159 16.75 45.60 -10.68
N THR A 160 15.59 45.96 -10.14
CA THR A 160 14.34 45.23 -10.25
C THR A 160 13.37 45.93 -11.20
N THR A 161 12.54 45.13 -11.86
CA THR A 161 11.40 45.57 -12.67
C THR A 161 10.14 45.08 -11.97
N GLY A 162 9.01 45.77 -12.16
CA GLY A 162 7.77 45.50 -11.42
C GLY A 162 7.05 44.18 -11.75
N VAL A 163 7.74 43.17 -12.30
CA VAL A 163 7.17 41.85 -12.58
C VAL A 163 8.02 40.76 -11.91
N ASP A 164 7.65 40.43 -10.68
CA ASP A 164 8.13 39.24 -9.94
C ASP A 164 9.68 39.11 -9.78
N PRO A 165 10.40 40.18 -9.40
CA PRO A 165 11.86 40.20 -9.27
C PRO A 165 12.35 39.26 -8.16
N HIS A 166 13.05 38.18 -8.51
CA HIS A 166 13.51 37.21 -7.50
C HIS A 166 14.89 36.60 -7.71
N ILE A 167 15.46 36.19 -6.59
CA ILE A 167 16.69 35.40 -6.52
C ILE A 167 16.42 34.03 -5.88
N VAL A 168 17.07 32.98 -6.37
CA VAL A 168 16.88 31.60 -5.88
C VAL A 168 18.21 31.02 -5.39
N LEU A 169 18.22 30.43 -4.19
CA LEU A 169 19.40 29.80 -3.64
C LEU A 169 19.86 28.62 -4.52
N LYS A 170 21.15 28.60 -4.85
CA LYS A 170 21.84 27.50 -5.54
C LYS A 170 22.09 26.36 -4.55
N GLY A 171 21.77 25.14 -4.98
CA GLY A 171 21.97 23.93 -4.18
C GLY A 171 20.89 23.70 -3.11
N LYS A 172 21.25 22.94 -2.07
CA LYS A 172 20.33 22.55 -0.98
C LYS A 172 20.67 23.32 0.29
N LEU A 173 19.66 23.92 0.90
CA LEU A 173 19.75 24.50 2.23
C LEU A 173 19.64 23.36 3.26
N ARG A 174 20.68 23.22 4.07
CA ARG A 174 20.77 22.23 5.16
C ARG A 174 21.83 22.71 6.16
N GLU A 175 21.52 22.57 7.44
CA GLU A 175 22.45 22.81 8.53
C GLU A 175 23.37 21.61 8.80
N GLU A 176 24.52 21.90 9.39
CA GLU A 176 25.47 20.90 9.85
C GLU A 176 25.38 20.75 11.37
N ASN A 177 24.81 19.64 11.83
CA ASN A 177 24.80 19.26 13.24
C ASN A 177 25.13 17.78 13.36
N ALA A 178 26.31 17.46 13.93
CA ALA A 178 26.78 16.08 14.06
C ALA A 178 25.93 15.25 15.04
N MET A 179 25.37 15.88 16.07
CA MET A 179 24.52 15.19 17.06
C MET A 179 23.23 14.68 16.40
N VAL A 180 22.53 15.55 15.68
CA VAL A 180 21.27 15.19 15.00
C VAL A 180 21.54 14.42 13.71
N GLY A 181 22.55 14.81 12.93
CA GLY A 181 22.81 14.27 11.59
C GLY A 181 23.66 13.00 11.54
N THR A 182 24.32 12.61 12.63
CA THR A 182 25.20 11.41 12.64
C THR A 182 25.07 10.61 13.94
N PHE A 183 25.24 11.22 15.11
CA PHE A 183 25.22 10.51 16.39
C PHE A 183 23.86 9.86 16.67
N LEU A 184 22.78 10.62 16.56
CA LEU A 184 21.43 10.12 16.82
C LEU A 184 21.02 8.98 15.85
N PRO A 185 21.25 9.07 14.52
CA PRO A 185 21.11 7.93 13.61
C PRO A 185 21.93 6.71 14.02
N ALA A 186 23.16 6.89 14.51
CA ALA A 186 24.02 5.78 14.97
C ALA A 186 23.44 5.10 16.21
N VAL A 187 22.90 5.86 17.16
CA VAL A 187 22.20 5.33 18.34
C VAL A 187 20.99 4.49 17.93
N TYR A 188 20.16 5.01 17.00
CA TYR A 188 19.01 4.26 16.49
C TYR A 188 19.43 2.99 15.73
N ALA A 189 20.50 3.04 14.94
CA ALA A 189 21.03 1.89 14.24
C ALA A 189 21.59 0.82 15.18
N LEU A 190 22.28 1.23 16.26
CA LEU A 190 22.74 0.31 17.30
C LEU A 190 21.58 -0.35 18.02
N ALA A 191 20.57 0.42 18.43
CA ALA A 191 19.36 -0.12 19.05
C ALA A 191 18.64 -1.12 18.14
N PHE A 192 18.54 -0.81 16.85
CA PHE A 192 17.97 -1.71 15.84
C PHE A 192 18.80 -2.98 15.64
N LEU A 193 20.13 -2.87 15.63
CA LEU A 193 21.03 -4.03 15.56
C LEU A 193 20.86 -4.94 16.79
N LEU A 194 20.79 -4.35 17.98
CA LEU A 194 20.53 -5.08 19.22
C LEU A 194 19.18 -5.79 19.17
N LEU A 195 18.14 -5.12 18.68
CA LEU A 195 16.81 -5.72 18.50
C LEU A 195 16.86 -6.90 17.51
N LEU A 196 17.51 -6.75 16.35
CA LEU A 196 17.70 -7.83 15.38
C LEU A 196 18.56 -8.98 15.93
N SER A 197 19.51 -8.69 16.82
CA SER A 197 20.37 -9.70 17.43
C SER A 197 19.58 -10.65 18.35
N HIS A 198 18.56 -10.13 19.06
CA HIS A 198 17.69 -10.90 19.95
C HIS A 198 16.40 -11.40 19.29
N ALA A 199 16.03 -10.85 18.13
CA ALA A 199 14.82 -11.26 17.41
C ALA A 199 15.00 -12.64 16.74
N ASN A 200 14.09 -13.56 17.05
CA ASN A 200 13.95 -14.80 16.28
C ASN A 200 13.00 -14.58 15.10
N LEU A 201 13.56 -14.23 13.93
CA LEU A 201 12.77 -13.98 12.72
C LEU A 201 11.97 -15.22 12.27
N ALA A 202 12.48 -16.43 12.48
CA ALA A 202 11.74 -17.65 12.12
C ALA A 202 10.48 -17.82 12.99
N ALA A 203 10.52 -17.35 14.24
CA ALA A 203 9.37 -17.31 15.13
C ALA A 203 8.45 -16.10 14.89
N PHE A 204 8.80 -15.18 13.97
CA PHE A 204 7.96 -14.02 13.69
C PHE A 204 6.57 -14.49 13.22
N PRO A 205 5.48 -14.05 13.86
CA PRO A 205 4.14 -14.59 13.63
C PRO A 205 3.69 -14.72 12.17
N ALA A 206 4.00 -13.74 11.30
CA ALA A 206 3.67 -13.83 9.89
C ALA A 206 4.44 -14.95 9.16
N ILE A 207 5.71 -15.17 9.53
CA ILE A 207 6.56 -16.23 8.96
C ILE A 207 6.11 -17.59 9.49
N ALA A 208 5.80 -17.70 10.78
CA ALA A 208 5.28 -18.93 11.38
C ALA A 208 3.91 -19.34 10.80
N ASP A 209 2.99 -18.39 10.65
CA ASP A 209 1.67 -18.65 10.07
C ASP A 209 1.76 -19.08 8.59
N LEU A 210 2.78 -18.66 7.85
CA LEU A 210 3.02 -19.08 6.45
C LEU A 210 3.28 -20.59 6.33
N GLN A 211 3.87 -21.20 7.36
CA GLN A 211 4.16 -22.63 7.42
C GLN A 211 2.98 -23.44 7.96
N GLY A 212 2.15 -22.87 8.85
CA GLY A 212 1.12 -23.60 9.61
C GLY A 212 -0.34 -23.44 9.16
N LYS A 213 -0.66 -22.55 8.20
CA LYS A 213 -2.07 -22.26 7.85
C LYS A 213 -2.72 -23.36 6.99
N SER A 214 -3.75 -24.01 7.51
CA SER A 214 -4.70 -24.85 6.77
C SER A 214 -5.91 -24.02 6.30
N SER A 215 -6.44 -24.27 5.10
CA SER A 215 -7.61 -23.54 4.60
C SER A 215 -8.92 -24.06 5.21
N SER A 216 -9.94 -23.19 5.28
CA SER A 216 -11.28 -23.53 5.80
C SER A 216 -12.04 -24.58 4.98
N ILE A 217 -11.54 -24.97 3.80
CA ILE A 217 -12.13 -26.00 2.93
C ILE A 217 -11.48 -27.38 3.19
N GLY A 218 -10.56 -27.49 4.17
CA GLY A 218 -9.80 -28.73 4.42
C GLY A 218 -8.82 -29.08 3.28
N LEU A 219 -8.73 -28.23 2.26
CA LEU A 219 -7.77 -28.34 1.17
C LEU A 219 -6.55 -27.48 1.54
N HIS A 220 -5.40 -28.11 1.81
CA HIS A 220 -4.10 -27.43 1.89
C HIS A 220 -3.67 -26.96 0.49
N LEU A 221 -4.33 -25.95 -0.06
CA LEU A 221 -3.97 -25.35 -1.32
C LEU A 221 -3.30 -24.01 -1.04
N GLY A 222 -2.00 -24.06 -0.72
CA GLY A 222 -1.14 -22.86 -0.69
C GLY A 222 -1.24 -22.05 -1.99
N SER A 223 -1.69 -22.67 -3.08
CA SER A 223 -2.01 -22.00 -4.34
C SER A 223 -3.09 -20.92 -4.24
N LEU A 224 -4.10 -21.03 -3.36
CA LEU A 224 -5.12 -19.98 -3.20
C LEU A 224 -4.59 -18.74 -2.48
N ASP A 225 -3.68 -18.92 -1.51
CA ASP A 225 -2.92 -17.80 -0.96
C ASP A 225 -1.99 -17.22 -2.03
N GLY A 226 -1.41 -18.08 -2.86
CA GLY A 226 -0.72 -17.70 -4.10
C GLY A 226 -1.49 -16.74 -4.99
N VAL A 227 -2.75 -17.06 -5.29
CA VAL A 227 -3.63 -16.21 -6.11
C VAL A 227 -3.81 -14.83 -5.48
N ARG A 228 -3.94 -14.74 -4.15
CA ARG A 228 -3.97 -13.44 -3.44
C ARG A 228 -2.66 -12.68 -3.61
N GLY A 229 -1.53 -13.38 -3.52
CA GLY A 229 -0.21 -12.80 -3.75
C GLY A 229 -0.07 -12.24 -5.16
N VAL A 230 -0.44 -13.03 -6.17
CA VAL A 230 -0.46 -12.59 -7.58
C VAL A 230 -1.37 -11.39 -7.75
N ALA A 231 -2.59 -11.42 -7.21
CA ALA A 231 -3.54 -10.32 -7.27
C ALA A 231 -2.96 -9.02 -6.67
N ALA A 232 -2.35 -9.08 -5.49
CA ALA A 232 -1.69 -7.93 -4.87
C ALA A 232 -0.52 -7.39 -5.70
N LEU A 233 0.31 -8.28 -6.26
CA LEU A 233 1.44 -7.88 -7.10
C LEU A 233 0.99 -7.29 -8.44
N MET A 234 -0.13 -7.76 -9.02
CA MET A 234 -0.71 -7.16 -10.23
C MET A 234 -1.17 -5.72 -9.96
N VAL A 235 -1.81 -5.47 -8.81
CA VAL A 235 -2.17 -4.11 -8.38
C VAL A 235 -0.92 -3.24 -8.23
N LEU A 236 0.11 -3.75 -7.54
CA LEU A 236 1.36 -3.00 -7.38
C LEU A 236 2.02 -2.69 -8.74
N ALA A 237 2.11 -3.67 -9.63
CA ALA A 237 2.72 -3.52 -10.95
C ALA A 237 2.05 -2.45 -11.81
N GLU A 238 0.73 -2.27 -11.68
CA GLU A 238 0.03 -1.16 -12.34
C GLU A 238 0.42 0.19 -11.75
N HIS A 239 0.44 0.32 -10.42
CA HIS A 239 0.73 1.61 -9.76
C HIS A 239 2.21 2.04 -9.87
N THR A 240 3.13 1.11 -10.09
CA THR A 240 4.54 1.42 -10.40
C THR A 240 4.76 1.77 -11.86
N GLY A 241 3.80 1.50 -12.73
CA GLY A 241 3.93 1.64 -14.18
C GLY A 241 4.68 0.49 -14.84
N LEU A 242 4.94 -0.61 -14.14
CA LEU A 242 5.57 -1.81 -14.69
C LEU A 242 4.66 -2.47 -15.74
N LEU A 243 3.39 -2.66 -15.41
CA LEU A 243 2.39 -3.25 -16.31
C LEU A 243 1.08 -2.47 -16.17
N ARG A 244 0.72 -1.68 -17.18
CA ARG A 244 -0.50 -0.85 -17.15
C ARG A 244 -1.73 -1.69 -17.52
N GLY A 245 -2.83 -1.54 -16.78
CA GLY A 245 -4.12 -2.17 -17.07
C GLY A 245 -4.41 -3.50 -16.35
N ILE A 246 -3.44 -4.04 -15.60
CA ILE A 246 -3.58 -5.37 -14.94
C ILE A 246 -4.02 -5.31 -13.46
N GLY A 247 -3.96 -4.16 -12.81
CA GLY A 247 -4.28 -4.03 -11.39
C GLY A 247 -5.76 -4.24 -11.11
N SER A 248 -6.65 -3.76 -11.98
CA SER A 248 -8.09 -4.06 -11.89
C SER A 248 -8.38 -5.57 -11.98
N LEU A 249 -7.66 -6.32 -12.81
CA LEU A 249 -7.73 -7.79 -12.86
C LEU A 249 -7.29 -8.43 -11.53
N GLY A 250 -6.26 -7.88 -10.88
CA GLY A 250 -5.88 -8.27 -9.52
C GLY A 250 -7.02 -8.09 -8.51
N VAL A 251 -7.71 -6.94 -8.55
CA VAL A 251 -8.89 -6.69 -7.69
C VAL A 251 -10.01 -7.71 -7.97
N TRP A 252 -10.26 -8.06 -9.23
CA TRP A 252 -11.27 -9.07 -9.59
C TRP A 252 -10.91 -10.46 -9.08
N LEU A 253 -9.63 -10.85 -9.10
CA LEU A 253 -9.17 -12.09 -8.47
C LEU A 253 -9.45 -12.09 -6.96
N PHE A 254 -9.25 -10.98 -6.25
CA PHE A 254 -9.60 -10.87 -4.83
C PHE A 254 -11.09 -11.03 -4.56
N PHE A 255 -11.94 -10.36 -5.34
CA PHE A 255 -13.40 -10.42 -5.19
C PHE A 255 -13.95 -11.81 -5.53
N CYS A 256 -13.52 -12.39 -6.66
CA CYS A 256 -13.89 -13.76 -7.03
C CYS A 256 -13.43 -14.78 -5.99
N LEU A 257 -12.18 -14.68 -5.52
CA LEU A 257 -11.67 -15.60 -4.51
C LEU A 257 -12.43 -15.46 -3.18
N SER A 258 -12.84 -14.25 -2.82
CA SER A 258 -13.69 -14.02 -1.65
C SER A 258 -15.04 -14.71 -1.78
N GLY A 259 -15.73 -14.59 -2.93
CA GLY A 259 -16.97 -15.31 -3.21
C GLY A 259 -16.78 -16.83 -3.19
N PHE A 260 -15.72 -17.33 -3.82
CA PHE A 260 -15.40 -18.77 -3.89
C PHE A 260 -15.21 -19.38 -2.49
N LEU A 261 -14.41 -18.73 -1.64
CA LEU A 261 -14.13 -19.21 -0.29
C LEU A 261 -15.33 -19.06 0.66
N LEU A 262 -16.13 -18.00 0.48
CA LEU A 262 -17.29 -17.75 1.33
C LEU A 262 -18.47 -18.69 1.04
N ALA A 263 -18.56 -19.26 -0.16
CA ALA A 263 -19.56 -20.26 -0.49
C ALA A 263 -19.34 -21.61 0.22
N ALA A 264 -18.09 -21.99 0.50
CA ALA A 264 -17.73 -23.33 0.95
C ALA A 264 -18.47 -23.84 2.21
N PRO A 265 -18.65 -23.03 3.29
CA PRO A 265 -19.41 -23.47 4.46
C PRO A 265 -20.88 -23.82 4.17
N PHE A 266 -21.48 -23.17 3.17
CA PHE A 266 -22.88 -23.37 2.78
C PHE A 266 -23.05 -24.54 1.80
N ILE A 267 -22.03 -24.81 0.99
CA ILE A 267 -22.03 -25.99 0.11
C ILE A 267 -21.90 -27.28 0.92
N THR A 268 -21.08 -27.24 1.98
CA THR A 268 -20.83 -28.38 2.87
C THR A 268 -22.01 -28.65 3.80
N GLU A 269 -22.58 -27.60 4.39
CA GLU A 269 -23.74 -27.71 5.28
C GLU A 269 -24.80 -26.63 4.92
N PRO A 270 -25.74 -26.94 4.01
CA PRO A 270 -26.70 -25.96 3.48
C PRO A 270 -27.60 -25.31 4.54
N SER A 271 -27.92 -26.02 5.63
CA SER A 271 -28.73 -25.50 6.75
C SER A 271 -28.11 -24.27 7.44
N ARG A 272 -26.80 -24.06 7.32
CA ARG A 272 -26.12 -22.86 7.84
C ARG A 272 -26.65 -21.56 7.22
N ALA A 273 -27.20 -21.61 6.01
CA ALA A 273 -27.73 -20.45 5.32
C ALA A 273 -28.89 -19.76 6.06
N VAL A 274 -29.67 -20.52 6.84
CA VAL A 274 -30.83 -20.04 7.60
C VAL A 274 -30.57 -19.97 9.11
N SER A 275 -29.35 -20.25 9.56
CA SER A 275 -28.98 -20.21 10.98
C SER A 275 -28.58 -18.79 11.42
N PRO A 276 -29.36 -18.11 12.30
CA PRO A 276 -29.04 -16.76 12.75
C PRO A 276 -27.69 -16.70 13.50
N ARG A 277 -27.41 -17.71 14.33
CA ARG A 277 -26.15 -17.82 15.08
C ARG A 277 -24.95 -17.95 14.13
N PHE A 278 -25.09 -18.74 13.06
CA PHE A 278 -24.01 -18.87 12.08
C PHE A 278 -23.83 -17.56 11.28
N MET A 279 -24.92 -16.90 10.89
CA MET A 279 -24.87 -15.59 10.20
C MET A 279 -24.18 -14.51 11.05
N ALA A 280 -24.51 -14.41 12.33
CA ALA A 280 -23.85 -13.48 13.25
C ALA A 280 -22.34 -13.79 13.36
N THR A 281 -21.98 -15.07 13.50
CA THR A 281 -20.58 -15.51 13.55
C THR A 281 -19.85 -15.20 12.24
N TYR A 282 -20.51 -15.39 11.10
CA TYR A 282 -19.99 -15.01 9.78
C TYR A 282 -19.67 -13.52 9.72
N LEU A 283 -20.63 -12.66 10.05
CA LEU A 283 -20.46 -11.20 10.01
C LEU A 283 -19.32 -10.75 10.94
N VAL A 284 -19.29 -11.23 12.18
CA VAL A 284 -18.20 -10.92 13.14
C VAL A 284 -16.83 -11.33 12.58
N ARG A 285 -16.72 -12.51 11.97
CA ARG A 285 -15.47 -12.97 11.33
C ARG A 285 -15.07 -12.11 10.14
N ARG A 286 -16.01 -11.52 9.41
CA ARG A 286 -15.71 -10.57 8.32
C ARG A 286 -15.28 -9.22 8.87
N MET A 287 -15.96 -8.71 9.88
CA MET A 287 -15.60 -7.44 10.54
C MET A 287 -14.20 -7.52 11.16
N LYS A 288 -13.91 -8.59 11.91
CA LYS A 288 -12.57 -8.83 12.49
C LYS A 288 -11.45 -8.99 11.46
N ARG A 289 -11.80 -9.28 10.19
CA ARG A 289 -10.83 -9.38 9.09
C ARG A 289 -10.53 -8.02 8.46
N ILE A 290 -11.53 -7.14 8.33
CA ILE A 290 -11.39 -5.86 7.61
C ILE A 290 -11.12 -4.70 8.57
N LEU A 291 -11.96 -4.54 9.59
CA LEU A 291 -12.02 -3.31 10.40
C LEU A 291 -10.71 -2.96 11.10
N PRO A 292 -9.96 -3.89 11.73
CA PRO A 292 -8.78 -3.51 12.51
C PRO A 292 -7.73 -2.77 11.68
N MET A 293 -7.32 -3.35 10.55
CA MET A 293 -6.31 -2.73 9.69
C MET A 293 -6.89 -1.55 8.90
N TYR A 294 -8.14 -1.64 8.45
CA TYR A 294 -8.79 -0.52 7.76
C TYR A 294 -8.84 0.74 8.64
N TYR A 295 -9.31 0.62 9.88
CA TYR A 295 -9.38 1.73 10.82
C TYR A 295 -8.00 2.22 11.27
N ALA A 296 -6.99 1.34 11.34
CA ALA A 296 -5.62 1.77 11.58
C ALA A 296 -5.10 2.68 10.45
N VAL A 297 -5.34 2.33 9.18
CA VAL A 297 -4.98 3.20 8.04
C VAL A 297 -5.76 4.52 8.07
N LEU A 298 -7.06 4.48 8.38
CA LEU A 298 -7.86 5.70 8.48
C LEU A 298 -7.39 6.61 9.62
N ALA A 299 -7.07 6.05 10.79
CA ALA A 299 -6.56 6.80 11.92
C ALA A 299 -5.21 7.45 11.58
N ALA A 300 -4.29 6.72 10.96
CA ALA A 300 -3.05 7.28 10.45
C ALA A 300 -3.32 8.41 9.44
N SER A 301 -4.24 8.20 8.49
CA SER A 301 -4.63 9.24 7.51
C SER A 301 -5.21 10.48 8.18
N LEU A 302 -6.01 10.33 9.25
CA LEU A 302 -6.54 11.45 10.01
C LEU A 302 -5.41 12.22 10.70
N MET A 303 -4.48 11.51 11.36
CA MET A 303 -3.33 12.13 12.04
C MET A 303 -2.47 12.97 11.09
N PHE A 304 -2.27 12.51 9.85
CA PHE A 304 -1.46 13.23 8.87
C PHE A 304 -2.21 14.31 8.08
N SER A 305 -3.52 14.13 7.83
CA SER A 305 -4.27 15.06 6.97
C SER A 305 -5.15 16.06 7.73
N GLY A 306 -5.55 15.77 8.97
CA GLY A 306 -6.50 16.56 9.75
C GLY A 306 -7.95 16.56 9.21
N LYS A 307 -8.24 15.82 8.12
CA LYS A 307 -9.54 15.87 7.42
C LYS A 307 -10.61 15.00 8.11
N THR A 308 -11.21 15.54 9.16
CA THR A 308 -12.20 14.83 10.00
C THR A 308 -13.46 14.43 9.23
N ASP A 309 -13.95 15.28 8.32
CA ASP A 309 -15.12 15.01 7.49
C ASP A 309 -14.90 13.80 6.56
N GLN A 310 -13.73 13.73 5.91
CA GLN A 310 -13.35 12.61 5.06
C GLN A 310 -13.20 11.34 5.90
N PHE A 311 -12.54 11.42 7.05
CA PHE A 311 -12.36 10.30 7.97
C PHE A 311 -13.71 9.67 8.39
N ILE A 312 -14.69 10.47 8.80
CA ILE A 312 -16.02 9.98 9.21
C ILE A 312 -16.72 9.25 8.05
N ARG A 313 -16.70 9.82 6.84
CA ARG A 313 -17.31 9.19 5.66
C ARG A 313 -16.67 7.83 5.32
N HIS A 314 -15.35 7.70 5.52
CA HIS A 314 -14.65 6.43 5.32
C HIS A 314 -14.98 5.40 6.41
N ILE A 315 -15.01 5.78 7.69
CA ILE A 315 -15.37 4.85 8.79
C ILE A 315 -16.74 4.20 8.57
N LEU A 316 -17.68 4.99 8.08
CA LEU A 316 -19.06 4.57 7.80
C LEU A 316 -19.23 3.88 6.43
N PHE A 317 -18.14 3.66 5.69
CA PHE A 317 -18.13 3.11 4.33
C PHE A 317 -19.00 3.89 3.33
N LEU A 318 -19.28 5.17 3.61
CA LEU A 318 -20.02 6.06 2.72
C LEU A 318 -19.15 6.52 1.55
N GLN A 319 -17.83 6.46 1.71
CA GLN A 319 -16.83 6.88 0.75
C GLN A 319 -15.57 6.00 0.84
N GLY A 320 -14.97 5.69 -0.32
CA GLY A 320 -13.67 5.03 -0.40
C GLY A 320 -12.74 5.71 -1.41
N ASP A 321 -11.86 6.58 -0.94
CA ASP A 321 -10.94 7.32 -1.80
C ASP A 321 -9.72 6.52 -2.23
N GLY A 322 -9.17 6.89 -3.39
CA GLY A 322 -7.98 6.25 -3.95
C GLY A 322 -8.21 4.76 -4.17
N HIS A 323 -7.52 3.91 -3.41
CA HIS A 323 -7.62 2.45 -3.45
C HIS A 323 -8.69 1.90 -2.49
N LEU A 324 -9.22 2.71 -1.56
CA LEU A 324 -10.17 2.27 -0.55
C LEU A 324 -11.58 2.00 -1.11
N TRP A 325 -11.84 2.36 -2.38
CA TRP A 325 -13.12 2.13 -3.06
C TRP A 325 -13.55 0.65 -3.11
N THR A 326 -12.60 -0.27 -3.00
CA THR A 326 -12.88 -1.72 -2.97
C THR A 326 -13.55 -2.16 -1.67
N LEU A 327 -13.34 -1.44 -0.56
CA LEU A 327 -13.90 -1.83 0.73
C LEU A 327 -15.42 -1.67 0.80
N PRO A 328 -16.04 -0.55 0.37
CA PRO A 328 -17.50 -0.47 0.26
C PRO A 328 -18.09 -1.60 -0.59
N GLN A 329 -17.42 -2.02 -1.66
CA GLN A 329 -17.86 -3.13 -2.52
C GLN A 329 -17.85 -4.46 -1.76
N GLU A 330 -16.77 -4.77 -1.02
CA GLU A 330 -16.69 -5.97 -0.19
C GLU A 330 -17.72 -5.98 0.94
N MET A 331 -17.86 -4.85 1.65
CA MET A 331 -18.81 -4.71 2.76
C MET A 331 -20.25 -4.87 2.28
N PHE A 332 -20.58 -4.27 1.14
CA PHE A 332 -21.87 -4.46 0.49
C PHE A 332 -22.12 -5.93 0.16
N PHE A 333 -21.15 -6.64 -0.41
CA PHE A 333 -21.29 -8.07 -0.68
C PHE A 333 -21.48 -8.89 0.60
N TYR A 334 -20.79 -8.57 1.69
CA TYR A 334 -20.95 -9.29 2.95
C TYR A 334 -22.34 -9.13 3.57
N LEU A 335 -22.98 -7.98 3.35
CA LEU A 335 -24.35 -7.74 3.77
C LEU A 335 -25.37 -8.47 2.88
N VAL A 336 -25.08 -8.59 1.58
CA VAL A 336 -25.97 -9.26 0.62
C VAL A 336 -25.83 -10.80 0.67
N LEU A 337 -24.65 -11.33 1.02
CA LEU A 337 -24.38 -12.77 1.02
C LEU A 337 -25.41 -13.62 1.78
N PRO A 338 -25.83 -13.28 3.02
CA PRO A 338 -26.87 -14.02 3.74
C PRO A 338 -28.15 -14.23 2.93
N LEU A 339 -28.59 -13.21 2.18
CA LEU A 339 -29.79 -13.29 1.34
C LEU A 339 -29.57 -14.24 0.16
N VAL A 340 -28.39 -14.16 -0.48
CA VAL A 340 -28.04 -15.05 -1.61
C VAL A 340 -27.99 -16.50 -1.17
N VAL A 341 -27.34 -16.81 -0.04
CA VAL A 341 -27.22 -18.21 0.43
C VAL A 341 -28.55 -18.74 0.95
N ALA A 342 -29.38 -17.91 1.59
CA ALA A 342 -30.74 -18.30 1.98
C ALA A 342 -31.60 -18.60 0.76
N ALA A 343 -31.55 -17.77 -0.29
CA ALA A 343 -32.24 -18.03 -1.55
C ALA A 343 -31.79 -19.34 -2.20
N ILE A 344 -30.48 -19.60 -2.25
CA ILE A 344 -29.95 -20.89 -2.75
C ILE A 344 -30.49 -22.06 -1.92
N TYR A 345 -30.48 -21.95 -0.59
CA TYR A 345 -30.97 -22.99 0.29
C TYR A 345 -32.46 -23.31 0.05
N LEU A 346 -33.30 -22.27 -0.02
CA LEU A 346 -34.75 -22.39 -0.20
C LEU A 346 -35.15 -22.87 -1.60
N LEU A 347 -34.53 -22.30 -2.65
CA LEU A 347 -34.90 -22.54 -4.04
C LEU A 347 -34.20 -23.76 -4.63
N CYS A 348 -32.93 -23.97 -4.30
CA CYS A 348 -32.15 -25.06 -4.88
C CYS A 348 -32.21 -26.35 -4.04
N ARG A 349 -32.69 -26.30 -2.79
CA ARG A 349 -32.93 -27.45 -1.90
C ARG A 349 -31.75 -28.44 -1.84
N GLY A 350 -30.52 -27.92 -1.79
CA GLY A 350 -29.29 -28.71 -1.75
C GLY A 350 -28.79 -29.24 -3.11
N ASN A 351 -29.53 -29.05 -4.20
CA ASN A 351 -29.07 -29.39 -5.55
C ASN A 351 -28.00 -28.40 -6.02
N ARG A 352 -26.75 -28.85 -6.01
CA ARG A 352 -25.58 -28.03 -6.35
C ARG A 352 -25.60 -27.53 -7.79
N LEU A 353 -26.13 -28.30 -8.74
CA LEU A 353 -26.19 -27.89 -10.15
C LEU A 353 -27.25 -26.81 -10.36
N LEU A 354 -28.41 -26.96 -9.72
CA LEU A 354 -29.45 -25.93 -9.72
C LEU A 354 -28.92 -24.63 -9.10
N ALA A 355 -28.11 -24.72 -8.04
CA ALA A 355 -27.43 -23.57 -7.45
C ALA A 355 -26.43 -22.91 -8.41
N VAL A 356 -25.70 -23.68 -9.24
CA VAL A 356 -24.82 -23.13 -10.29
C VAL A 356 -25.64 -22.31 -11.30
N PHE A 357 -26.74 -22.86 -11.82
CA PHE A 357 -27.59 -22.14 -12.77
C PHE A 357 -28.27 -20.91 -12.15
N PHE A 358 -28.71 -21.01 -10.90
CA PHE A 358 -29.25 -19.89 -10.15
C PHE A 358 -28.23 -18.77 -9.95
N LEU A 359 -26.99 -19.11 -9.58
CA LEU A 359 -25.90 -18.14 -9.44
C LEU A 359 -25.49 -17.54 -10.78
N LEU A 360 -25.51 -18.32 -11.87
CA LEU A 360 -25.28 -17.81 -13.22
C LEU A 360 -26.37 -16.80 -13.62
N LEU A 361 -27.63 -17.08 -13.31
CA LEU A 361 -28.74 -16.14 -13.53
C LEU A 361 -28.52 -14.85 -12.73
N LEU A 362 -28.24 -14.95 -11.42
CA LEU A 362 -27.97 -13.78 -10.57
C LEU A 362 -26.76 -12.98 -11.05
N LEU A 363 -25.70 -13.66 -11.50
CA LEU A 363 -24.51 -13.05 -12.08
C LEU A 363 -24.85 -12.23 -13.32
N VAL A 364 -25.61 -12.80 -14.26
CA VAL A 364 -26.01 -12.13 -15.51
C VAL A 364 -26.91 -10.93 -15.19
N VAL A 365 -27.89 -11.11 -14.30
CA VAL A 365 -28.79 -10.04 -13.85
C VAL A 365 -28.00 -8.91 -13.19
N ALA A 366 -27.09 -9.24 -12.27
CA ALA A 366 -26.25 -8.26 -11.60
C ALA A 366 -25.41 -7.45 -12.61
N ASN A 367 -24.68 -8.12 -13.51
CA ASN A 367 -23.82 -7.44 -14.48
C ASN A 367 -24.60 -6.61 -15.52
N ARG A 368 -25.88 -6.95 -15.79
CA ARG A 368 -26.69 -6.27 -16.79
C ARG A 368 -27.50 -5.10 -16.23
N TYR A 369 -28.00 -5.24 -15.00
CA TYR A 369 -29.02 -4.34 -14.45
C TYR A 369 -28.60 -3.59 -13.19
N MET A 370 -27.58 -4.04 -12.45
CA MET A 370 -27.07 -3.24 -11.33
C MET A 370 -26.41 -1.99 -11.87
N SER A 371 -26.99 -0.84 -11.53
CA SER A 371 -26.50 0.47 -11.93
C SER A 371 -26.61 1.44 -10.76
N THR A 372 -25.90 2.56 -10.88
CA THR A 372 -25.91 3.66 -9.90
C THR A 372 -27.28 4.29 -9.66
N ARG A 373 -28.30 3.95 -10.48
CA ARG A 373 -29.69 4.39 -10.31
C ARG A 373 -30.38 3.75 -9.12
N PHE A 374 -30.07 2.48 -8.84
CA PHE A 374 -30.70 1.72 -7.76
C PHE A 374 -29.88 1.79 -6.47
N ILE A 375 -28.58 1.52 -6.58
CA ILE A 375 -27.64 1.51 -5.47
C ILE A 375 -26.35 2.16 -5.96
N SER A 376 -25.91 3.21 -5.30
CA SER A 376 -24.63 3.86 -5.59
C SER A 376 -23.67 3.68 -4.43
N LEU A 377 -22.53 3.08 -4.70
CA LEU A 377 -21.37 3.14 -3.81
C LEU A 377 -20.49 4.32 -4.23
N TYR A 378 -19.76 4.94 -3.32
CA TYR A 378 -18.92 6.09 -3.67
C TYR A 378 -17.45 5.72 -3.53
N GLY A 379 -16.66 6.02 -4.55
CA GLY A 379 -15.21 5.80 -4.51
C GLY A 379 -14.45 6.64 -5.53
N TYR A 380 -13.21 6.99 -5.15
CA TYR A 380 -12.28 7.83 -5.91
C TYR A 380 -12.94 9.06 -6.58
N GLY A 381 -13.80 9.75 -5.82
CA GLY A 381 -14.47 10.98 -6.25
C GLY A 381 -15.75 10.79 -7.06
N LYS A 382 -16.24 9.56 -7.30
CA LYS A 382 -17.45 9.33 -8.11
C LYS A 382 -18.34 8.21 -7.60
N LYS A 383 -19.59 8.17 -8.09
CA LYS A 383 -20.51 7.05 -7.89
C LYS A 383 -20.05 5.83 -8.70
N LEU A 384 -20.11 4.67 -8.07
CA LEU A 384 -19.72 3.36 -8.58
C LEU A 384 -20.91 2.41 -8.52
N GLU A 385 -20.99 1.56 -9.53
CA GLU A 385 -21.95 0.46 -9.59
C GLU A 385 -21.53 -0.65 -8.63
N PRO A 386 -22.49 -1.36 -7.99
CA PRO A 386 -22.17 -2.55 -7.20
C PRO A 386 -21.62 -3.67 -8.10
N MET A 387 -20.41 -4.12 -7.81
CA MET A 387 -19.70 -5.14 -8.61
C MET A 387 -19.95 -6.56 -8.10
N ILE A 388 -21.16 -6.81 -7.60
CA ILE A 388 -21.52 -8.06 -6.92
C ILE A 388 -21.39 -9.30 -7.82
N GLY A 389 -21.58 -9.12 -9.15
CA GLY A 389 -21.39 -10.18 -10.13
C GLY A 389 -20.03 -10.88 -10.00
N ILE A 390 -18.96 -10.15 -9.70
CA ILE A 390 -17.62 -10.73 -9.57
C ILE A 390 -17.57 -11.75 -8.42
N PHE A 391 -18.15 -11.41 -7.27
CA PHE A 391 -18.24 -12.32 -6.14
C PHE A 391 -19.15 -13.52 -6.42
N LEU A 392 -20.29 -13.29 -7.08
CA LEU A 392 -21.22 -14.35 -7.49
C LEU A 392 -20.56 -15.35 -8.45
N SER A 393 -19.68 -14.88 -9.34
CA SER A 393 -18.88 -15.79 -10.18
C SER A 393 -18.01 -16.72 -9.34
N GLY A 394 -17.32 -16.19 -8.33
CA GLY A 394 -16.55 -17.00 -7.38
C GLY A 394 -17.42 -18.06 -6.70
N MET A 395 -18.58 -17.67 -6.18
CA MET A 395 -19.54 -18.61 -5.57
C MET A 395 -20.00 -19.68 -6.57
N MET A 396 -20.37 -19.28 -7.79
CA MET A 396 -20.84 -20.17 -8.85
C MET A 396 -19.80 -21.27 -9.13
N PHE A 397 -18.55 -20.89 -9.29
CA PHE A 397 -17.45 -21.83 -9.55
C PHE A 397 -17.11 -22.71 -8.33
N ALA A 398 -17.36 -22.24 -7.11
CA ALA A 398 -17.25 -23.10 -5.92
C ALA A 398 -18.34 -24.18 -5.89
N TYR A 399 -19.59 -23.83 -6.19
CA TYR A 399 -20.68 -24.82 -6.34
C TYR A 399 -20.40 -25.81 -7.48
N LEU A 400 -19.88 -25.32 -8.61
CA LEU A 400 -19.50 -26.16 -9.75
C LEU A 400 -18.38 -27.13 -9.38
N TYR A 401 -17.34 -26.67 -8.67
CA TYR A 401 -16.26 -27.52 -8.17
C TYR A 401 -16.80 -28.68 -7.31
N HIS A 402 -17.66 -28.39 -6.34
CA HIS A 402 -18.26 -29.41 -5.48
C HIS A 402 -19.25 -30.33 -6.20
N TRP A 403 -19.95 -29.82 -7.22
CA TRP A 403 -20.81 -30.65 -8.06
C TRP A 403 -19.98 -31.63 -8.90
N LEU A 404 -18.90 -31.16 -9.55
CA LEU A 404 -17.97 -32.01 -10.30
C LEU A 404 -17.39 -33.11 -9.42
N GLY A 405 -17.01 -32.80 -8.18
CA GLY A 405 -16.52 -33.77 -7.20
C GLY A 405 -17.54 -34.85 -6.78
N SER A 406 -18.84 -34.60 -6.99
CA SER A 406 -19.92 -35.58 -6.75
C SER A 406 -20.47 -36.24 -8.03
N ASN A 407 -20.05 -35.77 -9.21
CA ASN A 407 -20.59 -36.24 -10.48
C ASN A 407 -19.93 -37.56 -10.92
N ARG A 408 -20.73 -38.62 -11.12
CA ARG A 408 -20.24 -39.95 -11.48
C ARG A 408 -19.47 -39.99 -12.81
N LEU A 409 -19.87 -39.21 -13.81
CA LEU A 409 -19.20 -39.18 -15.11
C LEU A 409 -17.84 -38.48 -14.99
N PHE A 410 -17.78 -37.35 -14.30
CA PHE A 410 -16.54 -36.63 -14.07
C PHE A 410 -15.53 -37.47 -13.26
N LEU A 411 -16.01 -38.24 -12.27
CA LEU A 411 -15.17 -39.12 -11.47
C LEU A 411 -14.62 -40.33 -12.24
N LYS A 412 -15.20 -40.70 -13.39
CA LYS A 412 -14.67 -41.74 -14.29
C LYS A 412 -13.49 -41.25 -15.15
N LEU A 413 -13.33 -39.94 -15.30
CA LEU A 413 -12.22 -39.38 -16.09
C LEU A 413 -10.89 -39.64 -15.38
N ASP A 414 -9.83 -39.83 -16.17
CA ASP A 414 -8.48 -39.93 -15.62
C ASP A 414 -8.08 -38.59 -14.97
N ARG A 415 -7.95 -38.63 -13.64
CA ARG A 415 -7.58 -37.49 -12.80
C ARG A 415 -6.28 -36.84 -13.23
N THR A 416 -5.33 -37.60 -13.76
CA THR A 416 -4.03 -37.08 -14.23
C THR A 416 -4.21 -36.23 -15.48
N HIS A 417 -4.97 -36.72 -16.45
CA HIS A 417 -5.28 -35.99 -17.68
C HIS A 417 -6.10 -34.73 -17.39
N VAL A 418 -7.12 -34.84 -16.53
CA VAL A 418 -7.93 -33.68 -16.08
C VAL A 418 -7.05 -32.62 -15.43
N ARG A 419 -6.18 -33.00 -14.47
CA ARG A 419 -5.26 -32.06 -13.81
C ARG A 419 -4.33 -31.35 -14.81
N ARG A 420 -3.72 -32.10 -15.73
CA ARG A 420 -2.81 -31.54 -16.75
C ARG A 420 -3.54 -30.59 -17.70
N PHE A 421 -4.73 -30.97 -18.16
CA PHE A 421 -5.57 -30.13 -18.99
C PHE A 421 -5.96 -28.83 -18.27
N CYS A 422 -6.49 -28.92 -17.04
CA CYS A 422 -6.83 -27.75 -16.24
C CYS A 422 -5.61 -26.86 -15.96
N SER A 423 -4.43 -27.45 -15.77
CA SER A 423 -3.17 -26.70 -15.60
C SER A 423 -2.82 -25.90 -16.84
N LEU A 424 -2.87 -26.52 -18.02
CA LEU A 424 -2.54 -25.85 -19.28
C LEU A 424 -3.60 -24.79 -19.61
N ALA A 425 -4.89 -25.14 -19.52
CA ALA A 425 -5.99 -24.22 -19.76
C ALA A 425 -5.95 -23.02 -18.78
N GLY A 426 -5.62 -23.25 -17.51
CA GLY A 426 -5.48 -22.19 -16.51
C GLY A 426 -4.29 -21.25 -16.79
N LEU A 427 -3.15 -21.79 -17.25
CA LEU A 427 -2.00 -20.98 -17.67
C LEU A 427 -2.32 -20.15 -18.93
N ILE A 428 -2.97 -20.76 -19.93
CA ILE A 428 -3.41 -20.07 -21.14
C ILE A 428 -4.41 -18.97 -20.79
N LEU A 429 -5.39 -19.25 -19.93
CA LEU A 429 -6.39 -18.28 -19.51
C LEU A 429 -5.74 -17.11 -18.75
N LEU A 430 -4.81 -17.38 -17.83
CA LEU A 430 -4.09 -16.32 -17.11
C LEU A 430 -3.27 -15.46 -18.08
N ALA A 431 -2.54 -16.08 -19.01
CA ALA A 431 -1.77 -15.37 -20.03
C ALA A 431 -2.68 -14.53 -20.93
N LEU A 432 -3.82 -15.07 -21.37
CA LEU A 432 -4.82 -14.35 -22.16
C LEU A 432 -5.38 -13.15 -21.39
N LEU A 433 -5.75 -13.33 -20.12
CA LEU A 433 -6.26 -12.23 -19.30
C LEU A 433 -5.20 -11.14 -19.10
N LEU A 434 -3.94 -11.52 -18.89
CA LEU A 434 -2.82 -10.58 -18.81
C LEU A 434 -2.62 -9.85 -20.14
N VAL A 435 -2.59 -10.53 -21.29
CA VAL A 435 -2.40 -9.90 -22.61
C VAL A 435 -3.56 -8.98 -22.97
N LEU A 436 -4.81 -9.38 -22.69
CA LEU A 436 -6.00 -8.58 -22.99
C LEU A 436 -6.13 -7.35 -22.10
N SER A 437 -5.80 -7.49 -20.80
CA SER A 437 -5.89 -6.38 -19.84
C SER A 437 -4.68 -5.46 -19.88
N ALA A 438 -3.48 -6.02 -20.10
CA ALA A 438 -2.26 -5.25 -20.15
C ALA A 438 -2.12 -4.52 -21.48
N ARG A 439 -1.60 -3.30 -21.42
CA ARG A 439 -1.23 -2.52 -22.61
C ARG A 439 0.11 -3.00 -23.21
N LEU A 440 0.24 -4.30 -23.45
CA LEU A 440 1.49 -4.94 -23.89
C LEU A 440 1.71 -4.88 -25.39
N VAL A 441 0.63 -4.95 -26.18
CA VAL A 441 0.71 -4.99 -27.64
C VAL A 441 0.07 -3.71 -28.21
N PRO A 442 0.85 -2.73 -28.70
CA PRO A 442 0.32 -1.46 -29.19
C PRO A 442 -0.73 -1.58 -30.30
N ALA A 443 -0.62 -2.63 -31.12
CA ALA A 443 -1.52 -2.88 -32.25
C ALA A 443 -2.85 -3.53 -31.85
N TRP A 444 -3.00 -4.01 -30.61
CA TRP A 444 -4.22 -4.70 -30.17
C TRP A 444 -5.08 -3.77 -29.32
N ALA A 445 -6.40 -3.84 -29.52
CA ALA A 445 -7.35 -3.16 -28.66
C ALA A 445 -7.26 -3.75 -27.24
N HIS A 446 -6.68 -2.99 -26.31
CA HIS A 446 -6.68 -3.37 -24.90
C HIS A 446 -8.13 -3.40 -24.37
N VAL A 447 -8.50 -4.48 -23.70
CA VAL A 447 -9.80 -4.60 -23.06
C VAL A 447 -9.66 -4.19 -21.61
N ASN A 448 -10.16 -3.00 -21.30
CA ASN A 448 -10.06 -2.46 -19.94
C ASN A 448 -10.89 -3.30 -18.97
N ALA A 449 -10.22 -4.04 -18.09
CA ALA A 449 -10.85 -4.89 -17.09
C ALA A 449 -11.68 -4.09 -16.07
N LEU A 450 -11.34 -2.83 -15.80
CA LEU A 450 -12.14 -1.93 -14.96
C LEU A 450 -13.49 -1.59 -15.59
N LYS A 451 -13.55 -1.48 -16.93
CA LYS A 451 -14.78 -1.20 -17.67
C LYS A 451 -15.62 -2.46 -17.94
N ASN A 452 -15.04 -3.65 -17.80
CA ASN A 452 -15.69 -4.93 -18.05
C ASN A 452 -15.61 -5.85 -16.81
N PRO A 453 -16.07 -5.39 -15.63
CA PRO A 453 -15.92 -6.13 -14.37
C PRO A 453 -16.53 -7.53 -14.42
N GLY A 454 -17.71 -7.67 -15.03
CA GLY A 454 -18.42 -8.94 -15.12
C GLY A 454 -17.68 -10.02 -15.90
N THR A 455 -17.16 -9.68 -17.09
CA THR A 455 -16.44 -10.61 -17.97
C THR A 455 -15.13 -11.07 -17.35
N PHE A 456 -14.34 -10.12 -16.83
CA PHE A 456 -13.07 -10.46 -16.18
C PHE A 456 -13.29 -11.16 -14.84
N GLY A 457 -14.37 -10.83 -14.11
CA GLY A 457 -14.79 -11.57 -12.93
C GLY A 457 -15.16 -13.02 -13.26
N PHE A 458 -15.93 -13.26 -14.31
CA PHE A 458 -16.23 -14.62 -14.77
C PHE A 458 -14.97 -15.41 -15.11
N ALA A 459 -14.05 -14.79 -15.87
CA ALA A 459 -12.78 -15.43 -16.23
C ALA A 459 -11.88 -15.68 -15.01
N ALA A 460 -11.86 -14.77 -14.03
CA ALA A 460 -11.14 -14.94 -12.77
C ALA A 460 -11.72 -16.12 -11.95
N GLY A 461 -13.05 -16.25 -11.89
CA GLY A 461 -13.71 -17.40 -11.28
C GLY A 461 -13.37 -18.72 -11.97
N LEU A 462 -13.37 -18.73 -13.31
CA LEU A 462 -12.97 -19.90 -14.10
C LEU A 462 -11.51 -20.27 -13.85
N PHE A 463 -10.62 -19.27 -13.79
CA PHE A 463 -9.21 -19.48 -13.45
C PHE A 463 -9.05 -20.12 -12.07
N ILE A 464 -9.79 -19.66 -11.06
CA ILE A 464 -9.79 -20.26 -9.71
C ILE A 464 -10.28 -21.72 -9.75
N LEU A 465 -11.35 -22.02 -10.49
CA LEU A 465 -11.81 -23.41 -10.67
C LEU A 465 -10.72 -24.28 -11.31
N LEU A 466 -10.13 -23.81 -12.41
CA LEU A 466 -9.07 -24.54 -13.13
C LEU A 466 -7.86 -24.78 -12.22
N LEU A 467 -7.47 -23.79 -11.42
CA LEU A 467 -6.38 -23.91 -10.45
C LEU A 467 -6.66 -25.00 -9.41
N VAL A 468 -7.86 -25.01 -8.81
CA VAL A 468 -8.22 -26.00 -7.78
C VAL A 468 -8.31 -27.41 -8.39
N LEU A 469 -8.78 -27.55 -9.63
CA LEU A 469 -8.80 -28.81 -10.35
C LEU A 469 -7.40 -29.27 -10.80
N ALA A 470 -6.49 -28.33 -11.06
CA ALA A 470 -5.09 -28.56 -11.43
C ALA A 470 -4.17 -28.84 -10.23
N ASN A 471 -4.69 -29.40 -9.13
CA ASN A 471 -3.87 -29.67 -7.95
C ASN A 471 -2.65 -30.57 -8.29
N ASN A 472 -1.51 -30.29 -7.67
CA ASN A 472 -0.22 -30.97 -7.88
C ASN A 472 0.41 -30.84 -9.29
N THR A 473 -0.01 -29.87 -10.11
CA THR A 473 0.62 -29.57 -11.42
C THR A 473 1.54 -28.35 -11.39
N LEU A 474 2.10 -27.99 -12.56
CA LEU A 474 2.89 -26.76 -12.74
C LEU A 474 2.13 -25.51 -12.30
N LEU A 475 0.87 -25.33 -12.73
CA LEU A 475 0.06 -24.18 -12.34
C LEU A 475 -0.07 -24.08 -10.80
N SER A 476 -0.38 -25.20 -10.14
CA SER A 476 -0.46 -25.26 -8.68
C SER A 476 0.89 -24.97 -8.00
N ARG A 477 2.01 -25.43 -8.57
CA ARG A 477 3.36 -25.17 -8.05
C ARG A 477 3.75 -23.70 -8.18
N ILE A 478 3.47 -23.06 -9.32
CA ILE A 478 3.72 -21.63 -9.52
C ILE A 478 2.91 -20.83 -8.49
N MET A 479 1.60 -21.09 -8.36
CA MET A 479 0.78 -20.40 -7.37
C MET A 479 1.21 -20.72 -5.94
N SER A 480 1.76 -21.90 -5.66
CA SER A 480 2.25 -22.25 -4.33
C SER A 480 3.66 -21.72 -4.02
N PHE A 481 4.25 -20.91 -4.92
CA PHE A 481 5.57 -20.32 -4.71
C PHE A 481 5.59 -19.46 -3.45
N LEU A 482 6.64 -19.65 -2.63
CA LEU A 482 6.69 -19.10 -1.27
C LEU A 482 6.54 -17.57 -1.22
N PRO A 483 7.21 -16.76 -2.07
CA PRO A 483 6.97 -15.32 -2.13
C PRO A 483 5.53 -14.92 -2.44
N LEU A 484 4.84 -15.64 -3.34
CA LEU A 484 3.43 -15.34 -3.64
C LEU A 484 2.55 -15.64 -2.44
N ARG A 485 2.78 -16.78 -1.77
CA ARG A 485 2.06 -17.13 -0.55
C ARG A 485 2.31 -16.14 0.58
N ALA A 486 3.55 -15.67 0.71
CA ALA A 486 3.94 -14.67 1.70
C ALA A 486 3.17 -13.36 1.50
N VAL A 487 3.16 -12.81 0.29
CA VAL A 487 2.36 -11.62 -0.04
C VAL A 487 0.87 -11.91 0.14
N GLY A 488 0.39 -13.08 -0.27
CA GLY A 488 -1.01 -13.46 -0.16
C GLY A 488 -1.51 -13.61 1.28
N LEU A 489 -0.65 -14.06 2.20
CA LEU A 489 -0.94 -14.17 3.62
C LEU A 489 -1.29 -12.80 4.24
N VAL A 490 -0.50 -11.79 3.88
CA VAL A 490 -0.65 -10.39 4.35
C VAL A 490 -1.38 -9.51 3.33
N GLY A 491 -2.08 -10.14 2.37
CA GLY A 491 -2.57 -9.46 1.17
C GLY A 491 -3.52 -8.30 1.45
N PHE A 492 -4.25 -8.33 2.57
CA PHE A 492 -5.12 -7.23 2.98
C PHE A 492 -4.31 -5.99 3.42
N SER A 493 -3.44 -6.13 4.43
CA SER A 493 -2.47 -5.08 4.81
C SER A 493 -1.66 -4.60 3.60
N TYR A 494 -1.17 -5.52 2.77
CA TYR A 494 -0.37 -5.17 1.59
C TYR A 494 -1.17 -4.27 0.62
N TYR A 495 -2.42 -4.63 0.34
CA TYR A 495 -3.30 -3.84 -0.50
C TYR A 495 -3.61 -2.45 0.11
N LEU A 496 -3.78 -2.34 1.42
CA LEU A 496 -4.05 -1.04 2.04
C LEU A 496 -2.81 -0.13 2.11
N LEU A 497 -1.63 -0.72 2.29
CA LEU A 497 -0.42 0.06 2.55
C LEU A 497 0.33 0.45 1.27
N HIS A 498 0.17 -0.31 0.17
CA HIS A 498 0.98 -0.10 -1.04
C HIS A 498 0.97 1.33 -1.60
N PRO A 499 -0.15 2.08 -1.67
CA PRO A 499 -0.14 3.41 -2.29
C PRO A 499 0.60 4.44 -1.44
N THR A 500 0.49 4.33 -0.12
CA THR A 500 1.22 5.18 0.82
C THR A 500 2.72 4.97 0.67
N LEU A 501 3.17 3.72 0.64
CA LEU A 501 4.59 3.39 0.46
C LEU A 501 5.09 3.79 -0.93
N LEU A 502 4.28 3.60 -1.97
CA LEU A 502 4.61 4.04 -3.32
C LEU A 502 4.80 5.55 -3.40
N ASN A 503 3.86 6.33 -2.85
CA ASN A 503 3.95 7.78 -2.87
C ASN A 503 5.15 8.26 -2.05
N PHE A 504 5.33 7.72 -0.85
CA PHE A 504 6.49 8.00 -0.01
C PHE A 504 7.81 7.73 -0.76
N ILE A 505 8.03 6.50 -1.22
CA ILE A 505 9.27 6.13 -1.92
C ILE A 505 9.49 7.00 -3.16
N ARG A 506 8.44 7.29 -3.94
CA ARG A 506 8.55 8.08 -5.17
C ARG A 506 8.95 9.53 -4.87
N THR A 507 8.26 10.17 -3.93
CA THR A 507 8.53 11.56 -3.53
C THR A 507 9.93 11.68 -2.97
N GLU A 508 10.28 10.83 -2.00
CA GLU A 508 11.60 10.84 -1.37
C GLU A 508 12.72 10.60 -2.38
N PHE A 509 12.60 9.60 -3.27
CA PHE A 509 13.64 9.35 -4.28
C PHE A 509 13.81 10.52 -5.25
N GLN A 510 12.70 11.13 -5.68
CA GLN A 510 12.73 12.28 -6.56
C GLN A 510 13.37 13.49 -5.89
N ASP A 511 13.00 13.80 -4.65
CA ASP A 511 13.48 14.98 -3.92
C ASP A 511 14.97 14.88 -3.58
N TYR A 512 15.44 13.65 -3.34
CA TYR A 512 16.81 13.42 -2.91
C TYR A 512 17.79 13.17 -4.03
N PHE A 513 17.47 12.20 -4.88
CA PHE A 513 18.36 11.76 -5.95
C PHE A 513 18.07 12.49 -7.26
N GLY A 514 16.99 13.28 -7.35
CA GLY A 514 16.53 13.86 -8.62
C GLY A 514 15.98 12.81 -9.59
N VAL A 515 15.80 11.56 -9.13
CA VAL A 515 15.40 10.43 -9.96
C VAL A 515 13.96 10.04 -9.65
N ARG A 516 13.09 10.16 -10.64
CA ARG A 516 11.70 9.69 -10.53
C ARG A 516 11.62 8.19 -10.78
N LEU A 517 11.60 7.41 -9.70
CA LEU A 517 11.46 5.95 -9.81
C LEU A 517 10.12 5.53 -10.43
N SER A 518 10.19 4.60 -11.37
CA SER A 518 9.04 3.93 -11.99
C SER A 518 9.43 2.53 -12.49
N GLY A 519 8.46 1.75 -12.98
CA GLY A 519 8.69 0.44 -13.57
C GLY A 519 9.23 -0.58 -12.57
N LEU A 520 10.22 -1.38 -13.02
CA LEU A 520 10.76 -2.50 -12.25
C LEU A 520 11.49 -2.08 -10.96
N PRO A 521 12.39 -1.07 -10.94
CA PRO A 521 13.03 -0.64 -9.70
C PRO A 521 12.02 -0.22 -8.62
N MET A 522 10.98 0.53 -9.03
CA MET A 522 9.91 0.93 -8.12
C MET A 522 9.09 -0.27 -7.63
N PHE A 523 8.80 -1.24 -8.51
CA PHE A 523 8.08 -2.46 -8.17
C PHE A 523 8.81 -3.29 -7.11
N VAL A 524 10.10 -3.51 -7.27
CA VAL A 524 10.89 -4.28 -6.31
C VAL A 524 10.98 -3.53 -4.98
N LEU A 525 11.37 -2.26 -5.01
CA LEU A 525 11.59 -1.49 -3.80
C LEU A 525 10.29 -1.28 -3.00
N ALA A 526 9.23 -0.80 -3.66
CA ALA A 526 7.94 -0.60 -3.02
C ALA A 526 7.28 -1.91 -2.61
N GLY A 527 7.47 -2.99 -3.38
CA GLY A 527 6.93 -4.30 -3.03
C GLY A 527 7.57 -4.88 -1.76
N LEU A 528 8.90 -4.80 -1.64
CA LEU A 528 9.61 -5.25 -0.45
C LEU A 528 9.27 -4.38 0.78
N ALA A 529 9.24 -3.06 0.62
CA ALA A 529 8.87 -2.13 1.69
C ALA A 529 7.42 -2.36 2.16
N THR A 530 6.48 -2.50 1.22
CA THR A 530 5.07 -2.78 1.52
C THR A 530 4.93 -4.13 2.19
N TYR A 531 5.62 -5.18 1.74
CA TYR A 531 5.58 -6.49 2.37
C TYR A 531 6.11 -6.45 3.81
N GLY A 532 7.23 -5.76 4.04
CA GLY A 532 7.81 -5.61 5.39
C GLY A 532 6.83 -4.96 6.36
N LEU A 533 6.23 -3.82 5.98
CA LEU A 533 5.24 -3.15 6.80
C LEU A 533 3.95 -3.98 6.94
N ALA A 534 3.48 -4.61 5.87
CA ALA A 534 2.28 -5.43 5.88
C ALA A 534 2.43 -6.67 6.78
N ALA A 535 3.61 -7.30 6.82
CA ALA A 535 3.89 -8.40 7.73
C ALA A 535 3.90 -7.96 9.19
N PHE A 536 4.39 -6.75 9.46
CA PHE A 536 4.33 -6.13 10.78
C PHE A 536 2.88 -5.82 11.20
N THR A 537 2.13 -5.09 10.37
CA THR A 537 0.74 -4.73 10.69
C THR A 537 -0.18 -5.95 10.73
N TYR A 538 0.01 -6.93 9.85
CA TYR A 538 -0.70 -8.22 9.95
C TYR A 538 -0.48 -8.85 11.33
N THR A 539 0.76 -8.87 11.82
CA THR A 539 1.12 -9.54 13.08
C THR A 539 0.48 -8.87 14.29
N TYR A 540 0.53 -7.54 14.37
CA TYR A 540 0.15 -6.80 15.56
C TYR A 540 -1.26 -6.20 15.51
N ILE A 541 -1.82 -5.98 14.31
CA ILE A 541 -3.14 -5.37 14.12
C ILE A 541 -4.16 -6.41 13.66
N GLU A 542 -3.89 -7.20 12.63
CA GLU A 542 -4.91 -8.13 12.09
C GLU A 542 -5.01 -9.44 12.88
N ARG A 543 -3.87 -10.11 13.05
CA ARG A 543 -3.77 -11.47 13.59
C ARG A 543 -4.40 -11.67 14.97
N PRO A 544 -4.30 -10.72 15.94
CA PRO A 544 -4.98 -10.87 17.24
C PRO A 544 -6.49 -11.07 17.10
N PHE A 545 -7.13 -10.36 16.17
CA PHE A 545 -8.56 -10.47 15.93
C PHE A 545 -8.93 -11.75 15.18
N LEU A 546 -8.06 -12.23 14.29
CA LEU A 546 -8.28 -13.47 13.53
C LEU A 546 -8.20 -14.72 14.43
N ARG A 547 -7.31 -14.74 15.43
CA ARG A 547 -7.13 -15.89 16.34
C ARG A 547 -8.22 -15.99 17.41
N SER A 548 -8.75 -14.86 17.89
CA SER A 548 -9.81 -14.80 18.91
C SER A 548 -11.10 -15.56 18.56
N THR A 549 -11.33 -15.91 17.29
CA THR A 549 -12.51 -16.67 16.84
C THR A 549 -12.32 -18.18 16.71
N ALA A 550 -11.12 -18.70 16.95
CA ALA A 550 -10.89 -20.14 17.12
C ALA A 550 -11.21 -20.51 18.58
N ALA A 551 -12.50 -20.55 18.91
CA ALA A 551 -12.94 -21.06 20.20
C ALA A 551 -12.45 -22.50 20.38
N THR A 552 -11.89 -22.75 21.56
CA THR A 552 -11.43 -24.00 22.15
C THR A 552 -12.23 -25.22 21.66
N PRO A 553 -11.59 -26.32 21.21
CA PRO A 553 -12.29 -27.58 21.01
C PRO A 553 -12.98 -27.97 22.33
N PRO A 554 -14.23 -28.46 22.32
CA PRO A 554 -14.83 -28.99 23.54
C PRO A 554 -13.92 -30.07 24.10
N GLN A 555 -13.49 -29.91 25.36
CA GLN A 555 -12.83 -30.98 26.10
C GLN A 555 -13.73 -32.21 26.00
N GLN A 556 -13.22 -33.26 25.34
CA GLN A 556 -13.79 -34.58 25.46
C GLN A 556 -13.81 -34.90 26.96
N GLN A 557 -15.00 -34.92 27.56
CA GLN A 557 -15.22 -35.62 28.81
C GLN A 557 -14.74 -37.06 28.57
N GLN A 558 -13.59 -37.40 29.16
CA GLN A 558 -13.14 -38.77 29.25
C GLN A 558 -14.26 -39.55 29.93
N ALA A 559 -14.79 -40.52 29.19
CA ALA A 559 -15.53 -41.61 29.76
C ALA A 559 -14.64 -42.26 30.82
N SER A 560 -14.99 -42.08 32.09
CA SER A 560 -14.54 -42.91 33.19
C SER A 560 -15.29 -44.23 33.12
N SER A 561 -14.85 -45.10 32.23
CA SER A 561 -15.01 -46.55 32.36
C SER A 561 -13.75 -47.10 33.02
N GLY A 562 -13.85 -47.52 34.28
CA GLY A 562 -12.75 -48.18 34.99
C GLY A 562 -12.98 -48.35 36.49
N SER A 563 -13.67 -49.45 36.83
CA SER A 563 -13.46 -50.29 38.02
C SER A 563 -13.40 -49.64 39.42
N ALA A 564 -14.51 -49.74 40.14
CA ALA A 564 -14.61 -50.45 41.42
C ALA A 564 -16.07 -50.89 41.62
#